data_AF-A0AAE2YQZ3-F1
#
_entry.id   AF-A0AAE2YQZ3-F1
#
_cell.length_a   1.000
_cell.length_b   1.000
_cell.length_c   1.000
_cell.angle_alpha   90.00
_cell.angle_beta   90.00
_cell.angle_gamma   90.00
#
_symmetry.space_group_name_H-M   'P 1'
#
loop_
_entity.id
_entity.type
_entity.pdbx_description
1 polymer ?
#
loop_
_entity_poly.entity_id
_entity_poly.type
_entity_poly.pdbx_seq_one_letter_code
_entity_poly.pdbx_strand_id
1 'polypeptide(L)'
;MSFRRDLLQAGKNTPYCKALIDTQGPYERKLIACGKNGPCVVQVMRDRSWQLAGIEKRYTAPATTRETFEAFLGKEGSLRLDDEQTLEQRAIRGLSISPLPRAPLAEDLTISWGFEPHNAQLQSVLFSGAQGKVFALALVDSLYLDGEGKTTLPKDARIRLFVRDPGQLARILPGLQAWAAADALGMDVACNKPGVCEHWHQYPMPITAYRLPCRGGHWDACRLPVPKITAPIPALERFRQ
;
A
#
# COMPACT_ATOMS: atom_id res chain seq x y z
N MET A 1 -10.57 -21.02 12.02
CA MET A 1 -9.47 -20.08 12.31
C MET A 1 -9.70 -19.47 13.70
N SER A 2 -8.65 -19.06 14.40
CA SER A 2 -8.73 -18.55 15.79
C SER A 2 -8.40 -17.06 15.79
N PHE A 3 -9.27 -16.24 16.38
CA PHE A 3 -9.12 -14.79 16.49
C PHE A 3 -7.73 -14.37 17.01
N ARG A 4 -7.15 -15.14 17.93
CA ARG A 4 -5.79 -14.89 18.45
C ARG A 4 -4.71 -15.08 17.37
N ARG A 5 -4.88 -16.07 16.48
CA ARG A 5 -3.98 -16.30 15.35
C ARG A 5 -4.11 -15.16 14.33
N ASP A 6 -5.33 -14.72 14.07
CA ASP A 6 -5.60 -13.62 13.13
C ASP A 6 -5.01 -12.29 13.65
N LEU A 7 -5.12 -12.02 14.96
CA LEU A 7 -4.47 -10.88 15.61
C LEU A 7 -2.94 -10.93 15.54
N LEU A 8 -2.34 -12.10 15.78
CA LEU A 8 -0.88 -12.27 15.67
C LEU A 8 -0.39 -12.06 14.23
N GLN A 9 -1.17 -12.48 13.25
CA GLN A 9 -0.86 -12.28 11.83
C GLN A 9 -1.10 -10.84 11.37
N ALA A 10 -2.03 -10.11 12.01
CA ALA A 10 -2.37 -8.75 11.62
C ALA A 10 -1.29 -7.71 11.96
N GLY A 11 -0.38 -7.99 12.89
CA GLY A 11 0.56 -6.99 13.42
C GLY A 11 -0.13 -5.99 14.36
N LYS A 12 0.61 -5.41 15.32
CA LYS A 12 0.04 -4.45 16.29
C LYS A 12 -0.28 -3.12 15.57
N ASN A 13 -1.40 -2.48 15.93
CA ASN A 13 -1.86 -1.17 15.42
C ASN A 13 -2.24 -1.06 13.94
N THR A 14 -2.09 -2.13 13.15
CA THR A 14 -2.48 -2.10 11.74
C THR A 14 -3.98 -1.94 11.52
N PRO A 15 -4.43 -1.43 10.35
CA PRO A 15 -5.85 -1.41 9.97
C PRO A 15 -6.52 -2.79 10.02
N TYR A 16 -5.77 -3.87 9.75
CA TYR A 16 -6.26 -5.24 9.88
C TYR A 16 -6.53 -5.58 11.37
N CYS A 17 -5.59 -5.26 12.24
CA CYS A 17 -5.71 -5.47 13.68
C CYS A 17 -6.87 -4.65 14.27
N LYS A 18 -6.99 -3.38 13.85
CA LYS A 18 -8.11 -2.51 14.23
C LYS A 18 -9.45 -3.08 13.78
N ALA A 19 -9.56 -3.56 12.54
CA ALA A 19 -10.80 -4.18 12.04
C ALA A 19 -11.17 -5.46 12.81
N LEU A 20 -10.18 -6.27 13.20
CA LEU A 20 -10.40 -7.44 14.06
C LEU A 20 -10.91 -7.04 15.45
N ILE A 21 -10.28 -6.04 16.08
CA ILE A 21 -10.62 -5.55 17.41
C ILE A 21 -12.00 -4.88 17.42
N ASP A 22 -12.26 -3.95 16.50
CA ASP A 22 -13.49 -3.15 16.44
C ASP A 22 -14.74 -4.04 16.24
N THR A 23 -14.57 -5.22 15.63
CA THR A 23 -15.67 -6.17 15.39
C THR A 23 -15.85 -7.22 16.49
N GLN A 24 -14.91 -7.34 17.43
CA GLN A 24 -14.95 -8.36 18.49
C GLN A 24 -16.05 -8.06 19.54
N GLY A 25 -16.13 -6.82 20.03
CA GLY A 25 -17.13 -6.43 21.03
C GLY A 25 -18.59 -6.66 20.59
N PRO A 26 -18.98 -6.25 19.37
CA PRO A 26 -20.31 -6.57 18.81
C PRO A 26 -20.58 -8.08 18.71
N TYR A 27 -19.59 -8.89 18.35
CA TYR A 27 -19.72 -10.35 18.30
C TYR A 27 -19.98 -10.94 19.69
N GLU A 28 -19.20 -10.54 20.69
CA GLU A 28 -19.35 -11.02 22.07
C GLU A 28 -20.72 -10.68 22.65
N ARG A 29 -21.23 -9.47 22.39
CA ARG A 29 -22.60 -9.08 22.81
C ARG A 29 -23.67 -9.97 22.19
N LYS A 30 -23.56 -10.29 20.89
CA LYS A 30 -24.51 -11.20 20.20
C LYS A 30 -24.44 -12.61 20.78
N LEU A 31 -23.24 -13.10 21.06
CA LEU A 31 -23.03 -14.43 21.63
C LEU A 31 -23.63 -14.53 23.04
N ILE A 32 -23.40 -13.53 23.90
CA ILE A 32 -23.97 -13.44 25.25
C ILE A 32 -25.51 -13.40 25.18
N ALA A 33 -26.07 -12.61 24.26
CA ALA A 33 -27.53 -12.49 24.09
C ALA A 33 -28.23 -13.81 23.71
N CYS A 34 -27.52 -14.76 23.09
CA CYS A 34 -28.07 -16.08 22.78
C CYS A 34 -28.31 -16.96 24.02
N GLY A 35 -27.64 -16.69 25.15
CA GLY A 35 -27.75 -17.51 26.36
C GLY A 35 -27.50 -19.00 26.07
N LYS A 36 -28.48 -19.86 26.39
CA LYS A 36 -28.43 -21.31 26.16
C LYS A 36 -29.05 -21.77 24.83
N ASN A 37 -29.48 -20.84 23.96
CA ASN A 37 -30.09 -21.19 22.68
C ASN A 37 -29.01 -21.66 21.69
N GLY A 38 -28.83 -22.98 21.60
CA GLY A 38 -27.84 -23.61 20.71
C GLY A 38 -27.93 -23.17 19.24
N PRO A 39 -29.12 -23.18 18.61
CA PRO A 39 -29.30 -22.65 17.26
C PRO A 39 -28.85 -21.19 17.08
N CYS A 40 -29.15 -20.32 18.06
CA CYS A 40 -28.69 -18.92 18.05
C CYS A 40 -27.17 -18.84 18.11
N VAL A 41 -26.54 -19.61 19.01
CA VAL A 41 -25.07 -19.65 19.15
C VAL A 41 -24.41 -20.09 17.84
N VAL A 42 -24.91 -21.16 17.21
CA VAL A 42 -24.37 -21.66 15.93
C VAL A 42 -24.49 -20.61 14.83
N GLN A 43 -25.62 -19.91 14.74
CA GLN A 43 -25.81 -18.84 13.76
C GLN A 43 -24.83 -17.69 13.98
N VAL A 44 -24.68 -17.21 15.21
CA VAL A 44 -23.74 -16.13 15.55
C VAL A 44 -22.29 -16.53 15.25
N MET A 45 -21.90 -17.78 15.53
CA MET A 45 -20.57 -18.28 15.20
C MET A 45 -20.34 -18.40 13.69
N ARG A 46 -21.36 -18.83 12.93
CA ARG A 46 -21.30 -18.87 11.46
C ARG A 46 -21.13 -17.47 10.88
N ASP A 47 -21.93 -16.51 11.33
CA ASP A 47 -21.84 -15.11 10.90
C ASP A 47 -20.46 -14.52 11.25
N ARG A 48 -19.91 -14.86 12.42
CA ARG A 48 -18.55 -14.47 12.80
C ARG A 48 -17.51 -15.07 11.86
N SER A 49 -17.63 -16.34 11.49
CA SER A 49 -16.72 -16.96 10.53
C SER A 49 -16.73 -16.25 9.18
N TRP A 50 -17.91 -15.89 8.67
CA TRP A 50 -18.04 -15.12 7.42
C TRP A 50 -17.45 -13.72 7.55
N GLN A 51 -17.69 -13.06 8.68
CA GLN A 51 -17.13 -11.74 8.96
C GLN A 51 -15.60 -11.79 9.03
N LEU A 52 -15.02 -12.75 9.75
CA LEU A 52 -13.58 -12.94 9.85
C LEU A 52 -12.97 -13.25 8.48
N ALA A 53 -13.56 -14.16 7.71
CA ALA A 53 -13.11 -14.44 6.34
C ALA A 53 -13.20 -13.19 5.43
N GLY A 54 -14.22 -12.35 5.62
CA GLY A 54 -14.38 -11.10 4.88
C GLY A 54 -13.41 -9.98 5.32
N ILE A 55 -12.97 -9.98 6.58
CA ILE A 55 -11.91 -9.11 7.09
C ILE A 55 -10.58 -9.63 6.56
N GLU A 56 -10.27 -10.90 6.79
CA GLU A 56 -9.09 -11.58 6.26
C GLU A 56 -8.96 -11.30 4.77
N LYS A 57 -9.94 -11.66 3.93
CA LYS A 57 -9.92 -11.38 2.49
C LYS A 57 -9.65 -9.91 2.14
N ARG A 58 -10.17 -8.96 2.92
CA ARG A 58 -9.95 -7.51 2.71
C ARG A 58 -8.51 -7.09 2.99
N TYR A 59 -7.88 -7.71 3.98
CA TYR A 59 -6.54 -7.35 4.47
C TYR A 59 -5.45 -8.37 4.08
N THR A 60 -5.85 -9.46 3.43
CA THR A 60 -5.03 -10.53 2.86
C THR A 60 -5.32 -10.68 1.37
N ALA A 61 -5.44 -9.57 0.64
CA ALA A 61 -5.35 -9.59 -0.82
C ALA A 61 -4.11 -10.43 -1.22
N PRO A 62 -4.21 -11.26 -2.28
CA PRO A 62 -3.15 -12.21 -2.62
C PRO A 62 -1.81 -11.48 -2.68
N ALA A 63 -0.87 -11.95 -1.86
CA ALA A 63 0.42 -11.30 -1.71
C ALA A 63 1.13 -11.31 -3.07
N THR A 64 1.79 -10.21 -3.40
CA THR A 64 2.77 -10.23 -4.48
C THR A 64 3.86 -11.22 -4.09
N THR A 65 4.05 -12.23 -4.94
CA THR A 65 5.13 -13.20 -4.80
C THR A 65 6.35 -12.74 -5.58
N ARG A 66 7.50 -13.32 -5.28
CA ARG A 66 8.74 -13.07 -6.03
C ARG A 66 8.54 -13.34 -7.53
N GLU A 67 7.85 -14.42 -7.88
CA GLU A 67 7.59 -14.79 -9.27
C GLU A 67 6.73 -13.75 -9.98
N THR A 68 5.66 -13.25 -9.34
CA THR A 68 4.80 -12.21 -9.93
C THR A 68 5.52 -10.87 -10.09
N PHE A 69 6.47 -10.57 -9.20
CA PHE A 69 7.30 -9.39 -9.26
C PHE A 69 8.37 -9.49 -10.37
N GLU A 70 9.10 -10.61 -10.43
CA GLU A 70 10.08 -10.88 -11.50
C GLU A 70 9.40 -10.93 -12.88
N ALA A 71 8.20 -11.51 -12.97
CA ALA A 71 7.40 -11.49 -14.21
C ALA A 71 7.02 -10.06 -14.62
N PHE A 72 6.73 -9.18 -13.66
CA PHE A 72 6.51 -7.76 -13.95
C PHE A 72 7.79 -7.06 -14.38
N LEU A 73 8.94 -7.31 -13.77
CA LEU A 73 10.20 -6.69 -14.20
C LEU A 73 10.67 -7.18 -15.56
N GLY A 74 10.51 -8.48 -15.84
CA GLY A 74 10.99 -9.10 -17.08
C GLY A 74 12.47 -8.78 -17.32
N LYS A 75 12.84 -8.50 -18.58
CA LYS A 75 14.23 -8.15 -18.94
C LYS A 75 14.65 -6.78 -18.38
N GLU A 76 13.67 -5.91 -18.12
CA GLU A 76 13.90 -4.55 -17.63
C GLU A 76 14.35 -4.50 -16.17
N GLY A 77 14.29 -5.62 -15.44
CA GLY A 77 14.90 -5.72 -14.11
C GLY A 77 16.40 -5.37 -14.10
N SER A 78 17.09 -5.58 -15.22
CA SER A 78 18.52 -5.25 -15.41
C SER A 78 18.81 -3.81 -15.83
N LEU A 79 17.78 -2.98 -16.04
CA LEU A 79 17.91 -1.57 -16.39
C LEU A 79 18.67 -0.83 -15.27
N ARG A 80 19.77 -0.17 -15.60
CA ARG A 80 20.54 0.62 -14.62
C ARG A 80 19.88 1.95 -14.32
N LEU A 81 19.89 2.33 -13.06
CA LEU A 81 19.47 3.62 -12.55
C LEU A 81 20.68 4.53 -12.31
N ASP A 82 20.44 5.77 -11.86
CA ASP A 82 21.48 6.78 -11.64
C ASP A 82 22.57 6.38 -10.63
N ASP A 83 22.24 5.47 -9.72
CA ASP A 83 23.15 4.94 -8.70
C ASP A 83 23.85 3.65 -9.14
N GLU A 84 23.86 3.37 -10.45
CA GLU A 84 24.40 2.17 -11.11
C GLU A 84 23.76 0.84 -10.66
N GLN A 85 22.82 0.86 -9.72
CA GLN A 85 22.03 -0.31 -9.35
C GLN A 85 21.03 -0.64 -10.44
N THR A 86 20.69 -1.92 -10.56
CA THR A 86 19.60 -2.32 -11.45
C THR A 86 18.24 -1.98 -10.81
N LEU A 87 17.22 -1.81 -11.67
CA LEU A 87 15.84 -1.59 -11.24
C LEU A 87 15.39 -2.66 -10.24
N GLU A 88 15.75 -3.93 -10.49
CA GLU A 88 15.45 -5.04 -9.60
C GLU A 88 16.14 -4.90 -8.24
N GLN A 89 17.45 -4.64 -8.21
CA GLN A 89 18.22 -4.50 -6.98
C GLN A 89 17.66 -3.37 -6.11
N ARG A 90 17.44 -2.20 -6.72
CA ARG A 90 16.88 -1.04 -6.02
C ARG A 90 15.47 -1.31 -5.51
N ALA A 91 14.64 -2.03 -6.28
CA ALA A 91 13.30 -2.39 -5.86
C ALA A 91 13.30 -3.35 -4.66
N ILE A 92 14.07 -4.45 -4.72
CA ILE A 92 14.19 -5.45 -3.65
C ILE A 92 14.73 -4.82 -2.36
N ARG A 93 15.71 -3.91 -2.47
CA ARG A 93 16.26 -3.17 -1.33
C ARG A 93 15.18 -2.40 -0.57
N GLY A 94 14.28 -1.72 -1.30
CA GLY A 94 13.10 -1.05 -0.71
C GLY A 94 11.93 -1.98 -0.37
N LEU A 95 12.04 -3.30 -0.55
CA LEU A 95 11.04 -4.31 -0.16
C LEU A 95 11.61 -5.31 0.86
N SER A 96 12.70 -4.95 1.54
CA SER A 96 13.51 -5.89 2.31
C SER A 96 12.89 -6.30 3.65
N ILE A 97 11.85 -5.62 4.12
CA ILE A 97 11.15 -5.94 5.38
C ILE A 97 9.84 -6.64 5.07
N SER A 98 9.67 -7.84 5.64
CA SER A 98 8.50 -8.69 5.47
C SER A 98 7.80 -8.94 6.82
N PRO A 99 6.45 -9.04 6.86
CA PRO A 99 5.53 -8.88 5.74
C PRO A 99 5.40 -7.42 5.28
N LEU A 100 5.16 -7.23 3.98
CA LEU A 100 4.93 -5.89 3.41
C LEU A 100 3.56 -5.34 3.87
N PRO A 101 3.50 -4.12 4.43
CA PRO A 101 2.26 -3.37 4.56
C PRO A 101 1.50 -3.30 3.23
N ARG A 102 0.17 -3.34 3.32
CA ARG A 102 -0.72 -3.33 2.14
C ARG A 102 -2.08 -2.72 2.45
N ALA A 103 -2.66 -2.05 1.47
CA ALA A 103 -3.99 -1.48 1.54
C ALA A 103 -4.78 -1.74 0.24
N PRO A 104 -6.04 -2.21 0.32
CA PRO A 104 -6.90 -2.27 -0.85
C PRO A 104 -7.35 -0.86 -1.26
N LEU A 105 -7.18 -0.53 -2.53
CA LEU A 105 -7.62 0.73 -3.13
C LEU A 105 -8.96 0.58 -3.87
N ALA A 106 -9.15 -0.55 -4.57
CA ALA A 106 -10.39 -0.97 -5.20
C ALA A 106 -10.52 -2.50 -5.13
N GLU A 107 -11.62 -3.09 -5.63
CA GLU A 107 -11.87 -4.55 -5.55
C GLU A 107 -10.72 -5.40 -6.09
N ASP A 108 -10.03 -4.91 -7.11
CA ASP A 108 -8.96 -5.59 -7.84
C ASP A 108 -7.67 -4.76 -7.93
N LEU A 109 -7.47 -3.80 -7.01
CA LEU A 109 -6.28 -2.96 -6.93
C LEU A 109 -5.81 -2.88 -5.48
N THR A 110 -4.61 -3.39 -5.24
CA THR A 110 -3.91 -3.32 -3.97
C THR A 110 -2.63 -2.53 -4.14
N ILE A 111 -2.31 -1.70 -3.15
CA ILE A 111 -0.98 -1.10 -2.99
C ILE A 111 -0.28 -1.80 -1.83
N SER A 112 0.97 -2.17 -2.02
CA SER A 112 1.86 -2.65 -0.96
C SER A 112 3.16 -1.88 -1.01
N TRP A 113 3.85 -1.76 0.12
CA TRP A 113 5.10 -1.00 0.18
C TRP A 113 6.06 -1.59 1.20
N GLY A 114 7.32 -1.21 1.10
CA GLY A 114 8.35 -1.53 2.07
C GLY A 114 9.40 -0.43 2.14
N PHE A 115 10.42 -0.66 2.96
CA PHE A 115 11.56 0.22 3.09
C PHE A 115 12.84 -0.58 3.34
N GLU A 116 13.98 0.06 3.12
CA GLU A 116 15.28 -0.48 3.49
C GLU A 116 15.44 -0.52 5.03
N PRO A 117 15.95 -1.62 5.61
CA PRO A 117 16.32 -1.69 7.02
C PRO A 117 17.19 -0.50 7.45
N HIS A 118 16.77 0.19 8.51
CA HIS A 118 17.45 1.39 9.05
C HIS A 118 17.46 2.61 8.11
N ASN A 119 16.72 2.59 7.01
CA ASN A 119 16.61 3.71 6.08
C ASN A 119 15.19 3.84 5.51
N ALA A 120 14.30 4.48 6.28
CA ALA A 120 12.91 4.71 5.88
C ALA A 120 12.75 5.66 4.67
N GLN A 121 13.82 6.35 4.25
CA GLN A 121 13.82 7.24 3.08
C GLN A 121 13.90 6.47 1.76
N LEU A 122 14.38 5.22 1.78
CA LEU A 122 14.51 4.37 0.61
C LEU A 122 13.39 3.34 0.64
N GLN A 123 12.37 3.56 -0.20
CA GLN A 123 11.16 2.76 -0.23
C GLN A 123 10.88 2.23 -1.64
N SER A 124 10.06 1.18 -1.67
CA SER A 124 9.51 0.62 -2.90
C SER A 124 8.03 0.35 -2.69
N VAL A 125 7.23 0.70 -3.69
CA VAL A 125 5.77 0.56 -3.69
C VAL A 125 5.36 -0.30 -4.88
N LEU A 126 4.47 -1.25 -4.67
CA LEU A 126 3.93 -2.13 -5.68
C LEU A 126 2.44 -1.90 -5.81
N PHE A 127 1.95 -1.89 -7.05
CA PHE A 127 0.53 -1.98 -7.35
C PHE A 127 0.23 -3.32 -8.00
N SER A 128 -0.67 -4.07 -7.38
CA SER A 128 -1.02 -5.42 -7.79
C SER A 128 -2.54 -5.62 -7.88
N GLY A 129 -2.92 -6.57 -8.71
CA GLY A 129 -4.31 -6.89 -8.98
C GLY A 129 -4.73 -8.23 -8.42
N ALA A 130 -5.76 -8.83 -9.05
CA ALA A 130 -6.14 -10.20 -8.74
C ALA A 130 -4.91 -11.14 -8.76
N GLN A 131 -4.86 -12.06 -7.79
CA GLN A 131 -3.77 -13.03 -7.61
C GLN A 131 -2.37 -12.42 -7.39
N GLY A 132 -2.26 -11.14 -6.99
CA GLY A 132 -0.98 -10.51 -6.66
C GLY A 132 -0.18 -10.07 -7.89
N LYS A 133 -0.76 -10.18 -9.10
CA LYS A 133 -0.13 -9.77 -10.36
C LYS A 133 0.24 -8.28 -10.31
N VAL A 134 1.53 -7.98 -10.38
CA VAL A 134 2.05 -6.60 -10.36
C VAL A 134 1.85 -5.94 -11.73
N PHE A 135 1.40 -4.69 -11.73
CA PHE A 135 1.28 -3.87 -12.95
C PHE A 135 1.97 -2.51 -12.84
N ALA A 136 2.40 -2.12 -11.64
CA ALA A 136 3.28 -0.97 -11.47
C ALA A 136 4.21 -1.14 -10.25
N LEU A 137 5.36 -0.47 -10.35
CA LEU A 137 6.37 -0.35 -9.31
C LEU A 137 6.72 1.13 -9.16
N ALA A 138 6.67 1.69 -7.96
CA ALA A 138 7.24 2.99 -7.67
C ALA A 138 8.50 2.84 -6.81
N LEU A 139 9.58 3.49 -7.21
CA LEU A 139 10.75 3.71 -6.37
C LEU A 139 10.62 5.08 -5.73
N VAL A 140 10.74 5.13 -4.41
CA VAL A 140 10.52 6.35 -3.65
C VAL A 140 11.79 6.64 -2.85
N ASP A 141 12.31 7.85 -3.01
CA ASP A 141 13.49 8.34 -2.31
C ASP A 141 13.15 9.66 -1.62
N SER A 142 13.61 9.81 -0.38
CA SER A 142 13.59 11.06 0.39
C SER A 142 12.19 11.66 0.62
N LEU A 143 11.14 10.83 0.68
CA LEU A 143 9.75 11.28 0.89
C LEU A 143 9.35 11.30 2.38
N TYR A 144 9.79 10.30 3.14
CA TYR A 144 9.40 10.10 4.53
C TYR A 144 9.82 11.29 5.41
N LEU A 145 8.91 11.79 6.25
CA LEU A 145 9.20 12.87 7.19
C LEU A 145 9.02 12.38 8.63
N ASP A 146 9.98 12.70 9.50
CA ASP A 146 10.03 12.27 10.90
C ASP A 146 9.09 13.04 11.86
N GLY A 147 7.89 13.42 11.41
CA GLY A 147 6.84 13.88 12.31
C GLY A 147 6.05 15.11 11.89
N GLU A 148 5.05 15.42 12.73
CA GLU A 148 4.10 16.51 12.56
C GLU A 148 4.80 17.88 12.61
N GLY A 149 4.70 18.67 11.55
CA GLY A 149 5.19 20.05 11.52
C GLY A 149 5.88 20.47 10.22
N LYS A 150 6.29 19.51 9.39
CA LYS A 150 6.79 19.79 8.04
C LYS A 150 5.61 19.93 7.08
N THR A 151 5.60 21.01 6.33
CA THR A 151 4.57 21.33 5.31
C THR A 151 5.10 21.23 3.88
N THR A 152 6.38 20.90 3.73
CA THR A 152 7.06 20.79 2.44
C THR A 152 7.93 19.55 2.40
N LEU A 153 8.02 18.92 1.23
CA LEU A 153 8.93 17.81 0.98
C LEU A 153 10.40 18.26 0.91
N PRO A 154 11.35 17.34 1.20
CA PRO A 154 12.76 17.54 0.88
C PRO A 154 12.97 17.84 -0.62
N LYS A 155 14.00 18.62 -0.96
CA LYS A 155 14.27 19.01 -2.36
C LYS A 155 14.61 17.83 -3.27
N ASP A 156 15.13 16.75 -2.69
CA ASP A 156 15.54 15.52 -3.36
C ASP A 156 14.46 14.44 -3.33
N ALA A 157 13.29 14.73 -2.75
CA ALA A 157 12.13 13.85 -2.73
C ALA A 157 11.69 13.53 -4.17
N ARG A 158 11.57 12.24 -4.48
CA ARG A 158 11.21 11.78 -5.83
C ARG A 158 10.45 10.47 -5.78
N ILE A 159 9.50 10.33 -6.70
CA ILE A 159 8.74 9.10 -6.93
C ILE A 159 8.91 8.73 -8.41
N ARG A 160 9.61 7.63 -8.68
CA ARG A 160 9.80 7.07 -10.03
C ARG A 160 8.82 5.92 -10.23
N LEU A 161 7.75 6.15 -10.99
CA LEU A 161 6.67 5.19 -11.22
C LEU A 161 6.86 4.45 -12.56
N PHE A 162 7.13 3.15 -12.51
CA PHE A 162 7.28 2.29 -13.67
C PHE A 162 5.99 1.53 -13.95
N VAL A 163 5.48 1.62 -15.18
CA VAL A 163 4.26 0.93 -15.63
C VAL A 163 4.48 0.18 -16.94
N ARG A 164 3.83 -0.97 -17.13
CA ARG A 164 3.82 -1.66 -18.43
C ARG A 164 2.74 -1.14 -19.38
N ASP A 165 1.61 -0.76 -18.82
CA ASP A 165 0.46 -0.21 -19.53
C ASP A 165 0.21 1.24 -19.05
N PRO A 166 0.53 2.26 -19.87
CA PRO A 166 0.25 3.65 -19.53
C PRO A 166 -1.23 3.95 -19.25
N GLY A 167 -2.15 3.14 -19.79
CA GLY A 167 -3.59 3.26 -19.51
C GLY A 167 -3.95 3.06 -18.04
N GLN A 168 -3.08 2.40 -17.25
CA GLN A 168 -3.29 2.21 -15.81
C GLN A 168 -2.96 3.44 -14.96
N LEU A 169 -2.27 4.46 -15.50
CA LEU A 169 -1.81 5.61 -14.71
C LEU A 169 -2.97 6.31 -13.98
N ALA A 170 -4.08 6.57 -14.69
CA ALA A 170 -5.25 7.23 -14.10
C ALA A 170 -5.86 6.44 -12.92
N ARG A 171 -5.71 5.12 -12.93
CA ARG A 171 -6.20 4.22 -11.88
C ARG A 171 -5.28 4.15 -10.66
N ILE A 172 -3.97 4.29 -10.88
CA ILE A 172 -2.93 4.12 -9.85
C ILE A 172 -2.65 5.42 -9.10
N LEU A 173 -2.61 6.54 -9.83
CA LEU A 173 -2.17 7.83 -9.31
C LEU A 173 -2.95 8.33 -8.06
N PRO A 174 -4.29 8.19 -7.96
CA PRO A 174 -4.99 8.61 -6.75
C PRO A 174 -4.50 7.85 -5.51
N GLY A 175 -4.28 6.54 -5.64
CA GLY A 175 -3.77 5.71 -4.54
C GLY A 175 -2.31 6.03 -4.20
N LEU A 176 -1.47 6.26 -5.22
CA LEU A 176 -0.07 6.65 -5.02
C LEU A 176 0.02 8.01 -4.32
N GLN A 177 -0.81 8.99 -4.70
CA GLN A 177 -0.84 10.30 -4.06
C GLN A 177 -1.28 10.21 -2.59
N ALA A 178 -2.32 9.42 -2.29
CA ALA A 178 -2.76 9.20 -0.93
C ALA A 178 -1.69 8.50 -0.08
N TRP A 179 -1.06 7.46 -0.62
CA TRP A 179 0.04 6.78 0.06
C TRP A 179 1.23 7.72 0.30
N ALA A 180 1.62 8.52 -0.70
CA ALA A 180 2.74 9.46 -0.59
C ALA A 180 2.46 10.56 0.43
N ALA A 181 1.22 11.04 0.51
CA ALA A 181 0.78 11.99 1.52
C ALA A 181 0.83 11.38 2.93
N ALA A 182 0.44 10.12 3.09
CA ALA A 182 0.55 9.41 4.35
C ALA A 182 2.03 9.18 4.74
N ASP A 183 2.90 8.82 3.79
CA ASP A 183 4.34 8.64 4.01
C ASP A 183 5.03 9.94 4.45
N ALA A 184 4.70 11.04 3.77
CA ALA A 184 5.16 12.38 4.13
C ALA A 184 4.62 12.86 5.48
N LEU A 185 3.61 12.19 6.04
CA LEU A 185 3.12 12.41 7.40
C LEU A 185 3.70 11.40 8.41
N GLY A 186 4.58 10.49 7.97
CA GLY A 186 5.16 9.46 8.83
C GLY A 186 4.24 8.25 9.06
N MET A 187 3.23 8.04 8.21
CA MET A 187 2.22 6.97 8.24
C MET A 187 1.29 6.93 9.46
N ASP A 188 1.68 7.45 10.62
CA ASP A 188 0.92 7.25 11.87
C ASP A 188 -0.02 8.40 12.26
N VAL A 189 -0.05 9.48 11.48
CA VAL A 189 -0.82 10.69 11.80
C VAL A 189 -2.32 10.44 11.78
N ALA A 190 -3.00 10.92 12.83
CA ALA A 190 -4.45 10.98 12.87
C ALA A 190 -4.93 12.25 12.15
N CYS A 191 -5.75 12.10 11.10
CA CYS A 191 -6.38 13.23 10.40
C CYS A 191 -7.55 13.87 11.18
N ASN A 192 -7.55 13.77 12.51
CA ASN A 192 -8.54 14.43 13.37
C ASN A 192 -8.18 15.89 13.64
N LYS A 193 -6.93 16.31 13.36
CA LYS A 193 -6.50 17.71 13.43
C LYS A 193 -6.86 18.40 12.10
N PRO A 194 -7.65 19.50 12.13
CA PRO A 194 -8.00 20.24 10.92
C PRO A 194 -6.76 20.79 10.21
N GLY A 195 -6.74 20.70 8.88
CA GLY A 195 -5.76 21.35 7.99
C GLY A 195 -4.54 20.51 7.61
N VAL A 196 -4.11 19.56 8.45
CA VAL A 196 -2.87 18.80 8.20
C VAL A 196 -3.03 17.82 7.04
N CYS A 197 -4.07 16.98 7.09
CA CYS A 197 -4.30 16.01 6.03
C CYS A 197 -4.87 16.66 4.75
N GLU A 198 -5.64 17.74 4.85
CA GLU A 198 -6.11 18.47 3.66
C GLU A 198 -4.94 19.06 2.86
N HIS A 199 -3.94 19.63 3.54
CA HIS A 199 -2.74 20.15 2.90
C HIS A 199 -2.01 19.07 2.09
N TRP A 200 -1.70 17.94 2.73
CA TRP A 200 -0.96 16.85 2.10
C TRP A 200 -1.75 16.14 1.00
N HIS A 201 -3.08 16.11 1.09
CA HIS A 201 -3.92 15.61 0.01
C HIS A 201 -3.80 16.41 -1.29
N GLN A 202 -3.58 17.73 -1.18
CA GLN A 202 -3.46 18.64 -2.33
C GLN A 202 -2.01 18.90 -2.75
N TYR A 203 -1.04 18.47 -1.93
CA TYR A 203 0.37 18.72 -2.18
C TYR A 203 0.82 18.04 -3.50
N PRO A 204 1.51 18.77 -4.40
CA PRO A 204 1.99 18.21 -5.66
C PRO A 204 3.13 17.22 -5.40
N MET A 205 2.82 15.93 -5.47
CA MET A 205 3.80 14.87 -5.27
C MET A 205 4.81 14.81 -6.44
N PRO A 206 6.11 14.58 -6.18
CA PRO A 206 7.18 14.60 -7.19
C PRO A 206 7.20 13.29 -8.01
N ILE A 207 6.08 12.99 -8.67
CA ILE A 207 5.88 11.76 -9.44
C ILE A 207 6.37 11.96 -10.87
N THR A 208 7.27 11.08 -11.30
CA THR A 208 7.64 10.93 -12.71
C THR A 208 7.34 9.50 -13.14
N ALA A 209 6.58 9.34 -14.22
CA ALA A 209 6.18 8.03 -14.74
C ALA A 209 7.09 7.58 -15.90
N TYR A 210 7.33 6.28 -15.99
CA TYR A 210 8.15 5.65 -17.03
C TYR A 210 7.46 4.40 -17.57
N ARG A 211 7.63 4.16 -18.88
CA ARG A 211 7.12 2.95 -19.53
C ARG A 211 8.15 1.82 -19.49
N LEU A 212 7.68 0.63 -19.14
CA LEU A 212 8.34 -0.64 -19.41
C LEU A 212 7.61 -1.39 -20.56
N PRO A 213 8.29 -2.01 -21.53
CA PRO A 213 9.73 -1.99 -21.73
C PRO A 213 10.24 -0.61 -22.16
N CYS A 214 11.46 -0.26 -21.74
CA CYS A 214 12.11 0.97 -22.16
C CYS A 214 13.02 0.71 -23.38
N ARG A 215 12.71 1.33 -24.52
CA ARG A 215 13.44 1.11 -25.79
C ARG A 215 14.58 2.10 -26.04
N GLY A 216 14.71 3.15 -25.21
CA GLY A 216 15.62 4.27 -25.45
C GLY A 216 17.05 4.11 -24.93
N GLY A 217 17.46 2.91 -24.49
CA GLY A 217 18.79 2.65 -23.92
C GLY A 217 19.04 3.23 -22.52
N HIS A 218 18.43 4.37 -22.20
CA HIS A 218 18.39 4.99 -20.86
C HIS A 218 16.95 5.10 -20.35
N TRP A 219 16.74 4.89 -19.05
CA TRP A 219 15.40 4.86 -18.45
C TRP A 219 14.63 6.18 -18.62
N ASP A 220 15.33 7.32 -18.58
CA ASP A 220 14.71 8.65 -18.69
C ASP A 220 14.14 8.92 -20.11
N ALA A 221 14.66 8.24 -21.13
CA ALA A 221 14.11 8.31 -22.49
C ALA A 221 12.70 7.70 -22.61
N CYS A 222 12.24 7.00 -21.57
CA CYS A 222 10.95 6.32 -21.52
C CYS A 222 9.96 7.01 -20.58
N ARG A 223 10.21 8.28 -20.26
CA ARG A 223 9.32 9.12 -19.47
C ARG A 223 7.95 9.25 -20.14
N LEU A 224 6.90 9.17 -19.34
CA LEU A 224 5.51 9.31 -19.73
C LEU A 224 4.92 10.62 -19.19
N PRO A 225 3.96 11.23 -19.91
CA PRO A 225 3.17 12.30 -19.33
C PRO A 225 2.34 11.76 -18.16
N VAL A 226 2.38 12.45 -17.01
CA VAL A 226 1.56 12.11 -15.85
C VAL A 226 0.19 12.77 -16.01
N PRO A 227 -0.91 12.00 -16.17
CA PRO A 227 -2.24 12.59 -16.29
C PRO A 227 -2.66 13.28 -14.99
N LYS A 228 -3.51 14.31 -15.09
CA LYS A 228 -4.12 14.94 -13.92
C LYS A 228 -4.99 13.91 -13.19
N ILE A 229 -4.93 13.92 -11.86
CA ILE A 229 -5.80 13.10 -11.02
C ILE A 229 -7.20 13.71 -11.03
N THR A 230 -8.15 12.96 -11.56
CA THR A 230 -9.58 13.33 -11.60
C THR A 230 -10.46 12.43 -10.73
N ALA A 231 -9.95 11.25 -10.37
CA ALA A 231 -10.65 10.33 -9.49
C ALA A 231 -10.47 10.72 -8.01
N PRO A 232 -11.42 10.32 -7.13
CA PRO A 232 -11.30 10.58 -5.69
C PRO A 232 -10.01 9.97 -5.10
N ILE A 233 -9.32 10.77 -4.29
CA ILE A 233 -8.13 10.33 -3.55
C ILE A 233 -8.58 9.52 -2.33
N PRO A 234 -8.08 8.29 -2.11
CA PRO A 234 -8.40 7.51 -0.92
C PRO A 234 -7.99 8.22 0.37
N ALA A 235 -8.74 8.00 1.46
CA ALA A 235 -8.42 8.54 2.78
C ALA A 235 -7.05 8.07 3.28
N LEU A 236 -6.24 8.98 3.85
CA LEU A 236 -4.86 8.68 4.28
C LEU A 236 -4.80 7.62 5.39
N GLU A 237 -5.85 7.52 6.21
CA GLU A 237 -5.94 6.58 7.32
C GLU A 237 -5.89 5.11 6.87
N ARG A 238 -6.10 4.85 5.58
CA ARG A 238 -5.95 3.53 4.99
C ARG A 238 -4.49 3.03 5.00
N PHE A 239 -3.51 3.92 5.13
CA PHE A 239 -2.08 3.60 5.06
C PHE A 239 -1.38 3.56 6.42
N ARG A 240 -2.12 3.79 7.53
CA ARG A 240 -1.55 3.78 8.88
C ARG A 240 -0.93 2.43 9.24
N GLN A 241 0.10 2.46 10.07
CA GLN A 241 0.83 1.27 10.54
C GLN A 241 0.63 1.01 12.04
#